data_AF-A0A1G7W777-F1
#
_entry.id   AF-A0A1G7W777-F1
#
_cell.length_a   1.000
_cell.length_b   1.000
_cell.length_c   1.000
_cell.angle_alpha   90.00
_cell.angle_beta   90.00
_cell.angle_gamma   90.00
#
_symmetry.space_group_name_H-M   'P 1'
#
loop_
_entity.id
_entity.type
_entity.pdbx_description
1 polymer ?
#
loop_
_entity_poly.entity_id
_entity_poly.type
_entity_poly.pdbx_seq_one_letter_code
_entity_poly.pdbx_strand_id
1 'polypeptide(L)'
;MTDSLLTASPREVADAADGVDKPAWLPAKFWDSKKADVRVETLAKAYVELENRLHALTSGGGKGDPKLDKVRAAMGVPGSPDAYRITVNPVLGGPDGEVNRRLHQAGFTEAQAQVVYDLAAERLLPAAEAMAADFEADRQLARLVEHFGGEEAWGEVSRQLLTWGQANLPPGVLDALSGTFEGVLALKGMMEKGGEPGLMGTGGPRPASAREDELKAMMRDPRYWRDRDPALIDKVAQGFKRLYPGQSQG
;
A
#
# COMPACT_ATOMS: atom_id res chain seq x y z
N MET A 1 -52.18 61.67 -21.39
CA MET A 1 -53.58 61.27 -21.64
C MET A 1 -53.64 59.76 -21.46
N THR A 2 -54.46 59.33 -20.52
CA THR A 2 -54.70 57.95 -20.11
C THR A 2 -55.48 57.23 -21.20
N ASP A 3 -54.87 56.24 -21.86
CA ASP A 3 -55.63 55.30 -22.67
C ASP A 3 -56.04 54.09 -21.84
N SER A 4 -57.29 53.73 -22.03
CA SER A 4 -58.16 53.03 -21.10
C SER A 4 -58.01 51.51 -21.23
N LEU A 5 -57.83 50.82 -20.10
CA LEU A 5 -57.80 49.35 -19.98
C LEU A 5 -59.19 48.69 -20.10
N LEU A 6 -60.21 49.40 -20.61
CA LEU A 6 -61.61 48.95 -20.64
C LEU A 6 -62.06 48.35 -21.99
N THR A 7 -61.18 48.10 -22.94
CA THR A 7 -61.53 47.46 -24.25
C THR A 7 -60.98 46.05 -24.44
N ALA A 8 -60.34 45.45 -23.44
CA ALA A 8 -60.02 44.03 -23.50
C ALA A 8 -61.29 43.21 -23.19
N SER A 9 -62.06 42.88 -24.23
CA SER A 9 -63.12 41.87 -24.16
C SER A 9 -62.57 40.61 -23.48
N PRO A 10 -63.35 39.96 -22.59
CA PRO A 10 -62.96 38.68 -22.00
C PRO A 10 -62.70 37.72 -23.15
N ARG A 11 -61.46 37.24 -23.27
CA ARG A 11 -61.14 36.16 -24.18
C ARG A 11 -61.96 34.96 -23.70
N GLU A 12 -63.02 34.65 -24.45
CA GLU A 12 -63.80 33.42 -24.29
C GLU A 12 -62.83 32.28 -24.03
N VAL A 13 -62.97 31.67 -22.87
CA VAL A 13 -62.30 30.42 -22.53
C VAL A 13 -62.97 29.39 -23.42
N ALA A 14 -62.44 29.23 -24.63
CA ALA A 14 -62.89 28.21 -25.56
C ALA A 14 -62.61 26.86 -24.90
N ASP A 15 -63.71 26.24 -24.49
CA ASP A 15 -63.82 24.84 -24.11
C ASP A 15 -63.37 23.99 -25.32
N ALA A 16 -62.09 23.62 -25.34
CA ALA A 16 -61.50 22.72 -26.32
C ALA A 16 -61.09 21.45 -25.59
N ALA A 17 -62.08 20.56 -25.42
CA ALA A 17 -61.87 19.18 -25.06
C ALA A 17 -61.23 18.43 -26.25
N ASP A 18 -59.91 18.53 -26.38
CA ASP A 18 -59.10 17.63 -27.20
C ASP A 18 -58.03 16.99 -26.31
N GLY A 19 -57.90 15.67 -26.39
CA GLY A 19 -57.17 14.81 -25.47
C GLY A 19 -55.77 15.33 -25.14
N VAL A 20 -55.61 15.82 -23.90
CA VAL A 20 -54.31 16.23 -23.39
C VAL A 20 -53.48 14.96 -23.20
N ASP A 21 -52.54 14.70 -24.09
CA ASP A 21 -51.57 13.63 -23.91
C ASP A 21 -50.57 13.97 -22.80
N LYS A 22 -50.08 12.95 -22.10
CA LYS A 22 -49.15 13.12 -20.97
C LYS A 22 -47.91 13.91 -21.44
N PRO A 23 -47.56 15.04 -20.79
CA PRO A 23 -46.33 15.75 -21.08
C PRO A 23 -45.08 14.87 -20.86
N ALA A 24 -44.10 14.97 -21.76
CA ALA A 24 -42.89 14.13 -21.74
C ALA A 24 -42.04 14.33 -20.47
N TRP A 25 -42.05 15.53 -19.89
CA TRP A 25 -41.30 15.88 -18.68
C TRP A 25 -41.94 15.35 -17.38
N LEU A 26 -43.21 14.90 -17.43
CA LEU A 26 -43.95 14.47 -16.25
C LEU A 26 -43.81 12.96 -16.01
N PRO A 27 -43.25 12.54 -14.86
CA PRO A 27 -43.22 11.13 -14.48
C PRO A 27 -44.62 10.51 -14.48
N ALA A 28 -44.74 9.28 -15.01
CA ALA A 28 -46.03 8.62 -15.20
C ALA A 28 -46.87 8.50 -13.90
N LYS A 29 -46.22 8.46 -12.74
CA LYS A 29 -46.87 8.41 -11.42
C LYS A 29 -47.73 9.64 -11.09
N PHE A 30 -47.46 10.79 -11.72
CA PHE A 30 -48.16 12.06 -11.49
C PHE A 30 -49.18 12.40 -12.58
N TRP A 31 -49.40 11.52 -13.55
CA TRP A 31 -50.39 11.71 -14.61
C TRP A 31 -51.67 10.94 -14.30
N ASP A 32 -52.83 11.56 -14.50
CA ASP A 32 -54.13 10.89 -14.45
C ASP A 32 -54.66 10.62 -15.87
N SER A 33 -54.41 9.41 -16.36
CA SER A 33 -54.88 8.97 -17.68
C SER A 33 -56.40 8.96 -17.83
N LYS A 34 -57.18 8.98 -16.72
CA LYS A 34 -58.65 9.00 -16.78
C LYS A 34 -59.22 10.41 -16.92
N LYS A 35 -58.51 11.41 -16.38
CA LYS A 35 -58.91 12.82 -16.42
C LYS A 35 -58.12 13.64 -17.43
N ALA A 36 -57.13 13.03 -18.08
CA ALA A 36 -56.17 13.70 -18.95
C ALA A 36 -55.54 14.93 -18.27
N ASP A 37 -55.21 14.79 -16.98
CA ASP A 37 -54.75 15.91 -16.15
C ASP A 37 -53.63 15.47 -15.18
N VAL A 38 -52.87 16.45 -14.70
CA VAL A 38 -51.82 16.26 -13.71
C VAL A 38 -52.44 16.00 -12.34
N ARG A 39 -51.95 14.99 -11.63
CA ARG A 39 -52.29 14.74 -10.22
C ARG A 39 -51.59 15.75 -9.32
N VAL A 40 -52.05 17.00 -9.35
CA VAL A 40 -51.45 18.13 -8.60
C VAL A 40 -51.28 17.77 -7.11
N GLU A 41 -52.30 17.17 -6.49
CA GLU A 41 -52.25 16.73 -5.09
C GLU A 41 -51.16 15.68 -4.80
N THR A 42 -50.93 14.75 -5.74
CA THR A 42 -49.89 13.72 -5.58
C THR A 42 -48.50 14.34 -5.77
N LEU A 43 -48.37 15.28 -6.70
CA LEU A 43 -47.14 16.03 -6.93
C LEU A 43 -46.80 16.91 -5.72
N ALA A 44 -47.76 17.66 -5.18
CA ALA A 44 -47.59 18.48 -4.00
C ALA A 44 -47.18 17.64 -2.78
N LYS A 45 -47.82 16.48 -2.56
CA LYS A 45 -47.40 15.53 -1.50
C LYS A 45 -45.98 15.04 -1.69
N ALA A 46 -45.59 14.66 -2.92
CA ALA A 46 -44.22 14.21 -3.20
C ALA A 46 -43.17 15.32 -3.01
N TYR A 47 -43.52 16.57 -3.34
CA TYR A 47 -42.66 17.73 -3.09
C TYR A 47 -42.48 17.97 -1.59
N VAL A 48 -43.56 17.98 -0.81
CA VAL A 48 -43.52 18.15 0.64
C VAL A 48 -42.73 17.02 1.30
N GLU A 49 -42.86 15.78 0.82
CA GLU A 49 -42.02 14.66 1.30
C GLU A 49 -40.53 14.87 0.98
N LEU A 50 -40.20 15.37 -0.21
CA LEU A 50 -38.82 15.68 -0.60
C LEU A 50 -38.25 16.81 0.25
N GLU A 51 -39.01 17.89 0.44
CA GLU A 51 -38.64 19.03 1.29
C GLU A 51 -38.40 18.57 2.73
N ASN A 52 -39.29 17.73 3.28
CA ASN A 52 -39.11 17.15 4.61
C ASN A 52 -37.87 16.25 4.70
N ARG A 53 -37.56 15.45 3.67
CA ARG A 53 -36.34 14.63 3.64
C ARG A 53 -35.08 15.49 3.54
N LEU A 54 -35.09 16.51 2.68
CA LEU A 54 -33.96 17.42 2.52
C LEU A 54 -33.72 18.21 3.81
N HIS A 55 -34.79 18.74 4.41
CA HIS A 55 -34.74 19.41 5.70
C HIS A 55 -34.22 18.48 6.79
N ALA A 56 -34.67 17.22 6.85
CA ALA A 56 -34.13 16.24 7.80
C ALA A 56 -32.62 16.01 7.61
N LEU A 57 -32.12 16.03 6.38
CA LEU A 57 -30.69 15.89 6.08
C LEU A 57 -29.88 17.15 6.43
N THR A 58 -30.40 18.34 6.16
CA THR A 58 -29.67 19.61 6.33
C THR A 58 -29.78 20.18 7.74
N SER A 59 -30.87 19.90 8.45
CA SER A 59 -31.13 20.51 9.77
C SER A 59 -30.33 19.85 10.89
N GLY A 60 -29.36 18.98 10.55
CA GLY A 60 -28.42 18.39 11.51
C GLY A 60 -29.14 17.81 12.73
N GLY A 61 -30.33 17.23 12.51
CA GLY A 61 -31.22 16.88 13.61
C GLY A 61 -30.47 15.99 14.60
N GLY A 62 -30.56 16.38 15.87
CA GLY A 62 -29.79 15.77 16.95
C GLY A 62 -29.96 14.25 16.96
N LYS A 63 -28.93 13.56 17.47
CA LYS A 63 -28.95 12.10 17.70
C LYS A 63 -30.33 11.68 18.24
N GLY A 64 -31.00 10.76 17.54
CA GLY A 64 -32.24 10.13 17.99
C GLY A 64 -33.55 10.69 17.42
N ASP A 65 -33.52 11.53 16.39
CA ASP A 65 -34.75 11.83 15.63
C ASP A 65 -35.14 10.61 14.75
N PRO A 66 -36.28 9.94 15.03
CA PRO A 66 -36.71 8.74 14.30
C PRO A 66 -36.92 8.97 12.80
N LYS A 67 -37.18 10.21 12.37
CA LYS A 67 -37.32 10.55 10.95
C LYS A 67 -35.95 10.60 10.27
N LEU A 68 -34.96 11.20 10.90
CA LEU A 68 -33.58 11.22 10.41
C LEU A 68 -33.00 9.81 10.32
N ASP A 69 -33.23 8.98 11.34
CA ASP A 69 -32.70 7.61 11.36
C ASP A 69 -33.29 6.77 10.23
N LYS A 70 -34.57 6.94 9.91
CA LYS A 70 -35.20 6.31 8.73
C LYS A 70 -34.60 6.79 7.41
N VAL A 71 -34.33 8.10 7.28
CA VAL A 71 -33.70 8.66 6.07
C VAL A 71 -32.26 8.16 5.94
N ARG A 72 -31.48 8.15 7.02
CA ARG A 72 -30.12 7.62 7.08
C ARG A 72 -30.06 6.14 6.72
N ALA A 73 -30.94 5.33 7.30
CA ALA A 73 -31.07 3.91 6.96
C ALA A 73 -31.42 3.73 5.47
N ALA A 74 -32.34 4.54 4.93
CA ALA A 74 -32.69 4.51 3.50
C ALA A 74 -31.52 4.92 2.58
N MET A 75 -30.56 5.70 3.08
CA MET A 75 -29.32 6.04 2.36
C MET A 75 -28.22 4.98 2.52
N GLY A 76 -28.40 3.95 3.36
CA GLY A 76 -27.39 2.91 3.59
C GLY A 76 -26.40 3.23 4.71
N VAL A 77 -26.75 4.15 5.63
CA VAL A 77 -26.03 4.35 6.89
C VAL A 77 -26.39 3.22 7.85
N PRO A 78 -25.41 2.52 8.46
CA PRO A 78 -25.69 1.49 9.46
C PRO A 78 -26.43 2.06 10.68
N GLY A 79 -27.18 1.22 11.39
CA GLY A 79 -27.98 1.63 12.56
C GLY A 79 -27.16 1.93 13.82
N SER A 80 -25.89 1.54 13.85
CA SER A 80 -24.96 1.86 14.93
C SER A 80 -23.53 1.97 14.40
N PRO A 81 -22.63 2.66 15.13
CA PRO A 81 -21.20 2.70 14.80
C PRO A 81 -20.53 1.33 14.70
N ASP A 82 -20.98 0.36 15.50
CA ASP A 82 -20.37 -0.98 15.53
C ASP A 82 -20.91 -1.88 14.41
N ALA A 83 -21.94 -1.43 13.68
CA ALA A 83 -22.55 -2.19 12.60
C ALA A 83 -21.83 -2.01 11.24
N TYR A 84 -20.81 -1.16 11.15
CA TYR A 84 -20.01 -1.01 9.95
C TYR A 84 -19.25 -2.31 9.63
N ARG A 85 -19.42 -2.83 8.41
CA ARG A 85 -18.62 -3.94 7.89
C ARG A 85 -17.50 -3.41 7.01
N ILE A 86 -16.40 -3.03 7.66
CA ILE A 86 -15.24 -2.44 6.97
C ILE A 86 -14.14 -3.48 6.86
N THR A 87 -13.60 -3.63 5.66
CA THR A 87 -12.38 -4.39 5.40
C THR A 87 -11.20 -3.45 5.60
N VAL A 88 -10.38 -3.69 6.62
CA VAL A 88 -9.24 -2.83 6.93
C VAL A 88 -7.95 -3.50 6.51
N ASN A 89 -7.00 -2.70 6.01
CA ASN A 89 -5.64 -3.18 5.76
C ASN A 89 -5.03 -3.72 7.06
N PRO A 90 -4.49 -4.96 7.10
CA PRO A 90 -3.94 -5.55 8.31
C PRO A 90 -2.91 -4.69 9.05
N VAL A 91 -2.16 -3.86 8.31
CA VAL A 91 -1.13 -2.96 8.87
C VAL A 91 -1.75 -1.87 9.78
N LEU A 92 -3.01 -1.48 9.53
CA LEU A 92 -3.70 -0.46 10.33
C LEU A 92 -4.30 -1.01 11.63
N GLY A 93 -4.18 -2.31 11.91
CA GLY A 93 -4.63 -2.89 13.19
C GLY A 93 -6.14 -3.11 13.31
N GLY A 94 -6.90 -2.97 12.22
CA GLY A 94 -8.34 -3.22 12.15
C GLY A 94 -9.22 -1.97 12.28
N PRO A 95 -10.56 -2.12 12.27
CA PRO A 95 -11.49 -1.00 12.40
C PRO A 95 -11.37 -0.32 13.77
N ASP A 96 -11.29 1.01 13.77
CA ASP A 96 -11.24 1.81 15.00
C ASP A 96 -12.66 2.24 15.40
N GLY A 97 -13.05 1.91 16.63
CA GLY A 97 -14.39 2.21 17.15
C GLY A 97 -14.68 3.71 17.30
N GLU A 98 -13.69 4.54 17.60
CA GLU A 98 -13.86 5.99 17.67
C GLU A 98 -13.99 6.61 16.28
N VAL A 99 -13.21 6.15 15.31
CA VAL A 99 -13.38 6.55 13.91
C VAL A 99 -14.78 6.20 13.42
N ASN A 100 -15.22 4.95 13.64
CA ASN A 100 -16.57 4.51 13.26
C ASN A 100 -17.67 5.32 13.95
N ARG A 101 -17.50 5.68 15.23
CA ARG A 101 -18.43 6.59 15.93
C ARG A 101 -18.53 7.95 15.26
N ARG A 102 -17.41 8.53 14.82
CA ARG A 102 -17.41 9.83 14.13
C ARG A 102 -18.02 9.75 12.74
N LEU A 103 -17.69 8.71 11.98
CA LEU A 103 -18.29 8.45 10.66
C LEU A 103 -19.81 8.26 10.76
N HIS A 104 -20.28 7.50 11.74
CA HIS A 104 -21.71 7.32 11.98
C HIS A 104 -22.41 8.62 12.37
N GLN A 105 -21.78 9.44 13.22
CA GLN A 105 -22.31 10.76 13.59
C GLN A 105 -22.41 11.70 12.39
N ALA A 106 -21.45 11.61 11.48
CA ALA A 106 -21.45 12.33 10.20
C ALA A 106 -22.42 11.74 9.16
N GLY A 107 -23.08 10.61 9.46
CA GLY A 107 -24.03 9.95 8.57
C GLY A 107 -23.40 9.26 7.37
N PHE A 108 -22.16 8.77 7.52
CA PHE A 108 -21.47 8.05 6.45
C PHE A 108 -22.12 6.69 6.20
N THR A 109 -22.33 6.36 4.94
CA THR A 109 -22.71 5.00 4.51
C THR A 109 -21.55 4.03 4.68
N GLU A 110 -21.82 2.72 4.63
CA GLU A 110 -20.77 1.70 4.69
C GLU A 110 -19.72 1.88 3.58
N ALA A 111 -20.16 2.15 2.34
CA ALA A 111 -19.26 2.39 1.22
C ALA A 111 -18.38 3.64 1.42
N GLN A 112 -18.94 4.73 1.95
CA GLN A 112 -18.17 5.93 2.26
C GLN A 112 -17.19 5.71 3.41
N ALA A 113 -17.58 4.95 4.43
CA ALA A 113 -16.69 4.59 5.53
C ALA A 113 -15.53 3.73 5.02
N GLN A 114 -15.79 2.74 4.15
CA GLN A 114 -14.74 1.92 3.53
C GLN A 114 -13.70 2.79 2.79
N VAL A 115 -14.15 3.75 1.97
CA VAL A 115 -13.24 4.68 1.26
C VAL A 115 -12.33 5.46 2.20
N VAL A 116 -12.80 5.84 3.40
CA VAL A 116 -11.97 6.54 4.38
C VAL A 116 -10.82 5.65 4.87
N TYR A 117 -11.10 4.38 5.14
CA TYR A 117 -10.08 3.41 5.55
C TYR A 117 -9.12 3.06 4.40
N ASP A 118 -9.64 2.94 3.17
CA ASP A 118 -8.82 2.70 1.99
C ASP A 118 -7.85 3.86 1.75
N LEU A 119 -8.34 5.11 1.81
CA LEU A 119 -7.50 6.30 1.68
C LEU A 119 -6.46 6.42 2.80
N ALA A 120 -6.83 6.04 4.02
CA ALA A 120 -5.87 5.98 5.13
C ALA A 120 -4.74 5.00 4.80
N ALA A 121 -5.05 3.81 4.27
CA ALA A 121 -4.04 2.84 3.86
C ALA A 121 -3.19 3.36 2.68
N GLU A 122 -3.81 3.96 1.66
CA GLU A 122 -3.13 4.42 0.45
C GLU A 122 -2.21 5.62 0.69
N ARG A 123 -2.49 6.46 1.70
CA ARG A 123 -1.75 7.72 1.92
C ARG A 123 -0.96 7.76 3.21
N LEU A 124 -1.49 7.21 4.30
CA LEU A 124 -0.80 7.25 5.59
C LEU A 124 0.28 6.18 5.68
N LEU A 125 0.08 4.98 5.11
CA LEU A 125 1.11 3.93 5.15
C LEU A 125 2.40 4.35 4.44
N PRO A 126 2.37 4.84 3.16
CA PRO A 126 3.60 5.26 2.50
C PRO A 126 4.27 6.45 3.19
N ALA A 127 3.49 7.37 3.75
CA ALA A 127 4.04 8.49 4.51
C ALA A 127 4.74 8.03 5.80
N ALA A 128 4.14 7.09 6.54
CA ALA A 128 4.73 6.51 7.74
C ALA A 128 5.99 5.70 7.41
N GLU A 129 6.01 4.95 6.31
CA GLU A 129 7.18 4.22 5.82
C GLU A 129 8.33 5.17 5.47
N ALA A 130 8.04 6.27 4.76
CA ALA A 130 9.04 7.29 4.43
C ALA A 130 9.63 7.91 5.71
N MET A 131 8.79 8.30 6.67
CA MET A 131 9.24 8.85 7.95
C MET A 131 10.08 7.84 8.76
N ALA A 132 9.71 6.56 8.73
CA ALA A 132 10.47 5.51 9.40
C ALA A 132 11.85 5.30 8.74
N ALA A 133 11.93 5.39 7.41
CA ALA A 133 13.18 5.33 6.68
C ALA A 133 14.11 6.51 7.03
N ASP A 134 13.58 7.73 7.08
CA ASP A 134 14.34 8.93 7.48
C ASP A 134 14.86 8.79 8.91
N PHE A 135 14.00 8.36 9.85
CA PHE A 135 14.40 8.17 11.25
C PHE A 135 15.48 7.09 11.40
N GLU A 136 15.38 5.99 10.66
CA GLU A 136 16.41 4.95 10.68
C GLU A 136 17.71 5.46 10.07
N ALA A 137 17.67 6.25 8.99
CA ALA A 137 18.86 6.87 8.40
C ALA A 137 19.59 7.78 9.40
N ASP A 138 18.85 8.64 10.10
CA ASP A 138 19.39 9.51 11.16
C ASP A 138 20.02 8.69 12.30
N ARG A 139 19.37 7.59 12.70
CA ARG A 139 19.89 6.69 13.73
C ARG A 139 21.18 6.00 13.28
N GLN A 140 21.25 5.54 12.03
CA GLN A 140 22.44 4.92 11.46
C GLN A 140 23.59 5.94 11.42
N LEU A 141 23.32 7.19 11.03
CA LEU A 141 24.29 8.28 11.02
C LEU A 141 24.78 8.60 12.44
N ALA A 142 23.89 8.75 13.41
CA ALA A 142 24.27 9.01 14.80
C ALA A 142 25.18 7.92 15.36
N ARG A 143 24.89 6.65 15.05
CA ARG A 143 25.73 5.51 15.42
C ARG A 143 27.11 5.55 14.76
N LEU A 144 27.20 5.99 13.50
CA LEU A 144 28.49 6.19 12.81
C LEU A 144 29.29 7.32 13.46
N VAL A 145 28.66 8.46 13.72
CA VAL A 145 29.28 9.62 14.39
C VAL A 145 29.83 9.21 15.75
N GLU A 146 29.05 8.49 16.56
CA GLU A 146 29.48 7.97 17.85
C GLU A 146 30.65 6.98 17.71
N HIS A 147 30.54 6.02 16.78
CA HIS A 147 31.56 5.00 16.58
C HIS A 147 32.92 5.58 16.15
N PHE A 148 32.91 6.60 15.29
CA PHE A 148 34.13 7.25 14.79
C PHE A 148 34.65 8.36 15.70
N GLY A 149 33.97 8.66 16.82
CA GLY A 149 34.45 9.58 17.84
C GLY A 149 34.07 11.04 17.63
N GLY A 150 33.00 11.31 16.87
CA GLY A 150 32.44 12.64 16.65
C GLY A 150 32.28 13.02 15.18
N GLU A 151 31.59 14.13 14.93
CA GLU A 151 31.22 14.56 13.57
C GLU A 151 32.44 14.90 12.71
N GLU A 152 33.49 15.51 13.30
CA GLU A 152 34.71 15.87 12.57
C GLU A 152 35.46 14.62 12.07
N ALA A 153 35.65 13.63 12.95
CA ALA A 153 36.31 12.37 12.63
C ALA A 153 35.50 11.57 11.60
N TRP A 154 34.18 11.49 11.76
CA TRP A 154 33.30 10.88 10.77
C TRP A 154 33.34 11.61 9.42
N GLY A 155 33.38 12.94 9.41
CA GLY A 155 33.50 13.73 8.20
C GLY A 155 34.78 13.44 7.42
N GLU A 156 35.90 13.20 8.10
CA GLU A 156 37.15 12.78 7.45
C GLU A 156 37.05 11.36 6.89
N VAL A 157 36.62 10.41 7.70
CA VAL A 157 36.50 8.99 7.30
C VAL A 157 35.53 8.83 6.14
N SER A 158 34.36 9.44 6.19
CA SER A 158 33.35 9.37 5.13
C SER A 158 33.86 9.86 3.77
N ARG A 159 34.64 10.95 3.73
CA ARG A 159 35.25 11.45 2.48
C ARG A 159 36.25 10.44 1.88
N GLN A 160 37.08 9.84 2.72
CA GLN A 160 38.06 8.83 2.29
C GLN A 160 37.36 7.59 1.74
N LEU A 161 36.36 7.09 2.48
CA LEU A 161 35.54 5.96 2.09
C LEU A 161 34.79 6.20 0.77
N LEU A 162 34.21 7.40 0.59
CA LEU A 162 33.50 7.75 -0.65
C LEU A 162 34.46 7.81 -1.84
N THR A 163 35.63 8.42 -1.68
CA THR A 163 36.66 8.52 -2.73
C THR A 163 37.15 7.13 -3.15
N TRP A 164 37.45 6.27 -2.18
CA TRP A 164 37.85 4.89 -2.44
C TRP A 164 36.71 4.09 -3.09
N GLY A 165 35.49 4.23 -2.58
CA GLY A 165 34.31 3.53 -3.08
C GLY A 165 34.00 3.87 -4.54
N GLN A 166 34.04 5.15 -4.90
CA GLN A 166 33.83 5.59 -6.28
C GLN A 166 34.89 5.07 -7.26
N ALA A 167 36.13 4.87 -6.78
CA ALA A 167 37.22 4.36 -7.61
C ALA A 167 37.22 2.83 -7.75
N ASN A 168 36.68 2.09 -6.78
CA ASN A 168 36.82 0.63 -6.69
C ASN A 168 35.51 -0.16 -6.77
N LEU A 169 34.35 0.49 -6.64
CA LEU A 169 33.04 -0.17 -6.59
C LEU A 169 32.09 0.40 -7.65
N PRO A 170 31.20 -0.43 -8.23
CA PRO A 170 30.08 0.06 -9.03
C PRO A 170 29.16 0.98 -8.22
N PRO A 171 28.56 2.02 -8.83
CA PRO A 171 27.73 3.00 -8.12
C PRO A 171 26.59 2.39 -7.28
N GLY A 172 25.90 1.37 -7.81
CA GLY A 172 24.80 0.71 -7.08
C GLY A 172 25.26 -0.12 -5.88
N VAL A 173 26.50 -0.63 -5.88
CA VAL A 173 27.07 -1.37 -4.74
C VAL A 173 27.52 -0.39 -3.66
N LEU A 174 28.14 0.72 -4.07
CA LEU A 174 28.54 1.79 -3.15
C LEU A 174 27.32 2.36 -2.41
N ASP A 175 26.25 2.67 -3.14
CA ASP A 175 25.02 3.21 -2.57
C ASP A 175 24.43 2.25 -1.52
N ALA A 176 24.28 0.97 -1.88
CA ALA A 176 23.76 -0.07 -0.99
C ALA A 176 24.62 -0.28 0.28
N LEU A 177 25.94 -0.21 0.18
CA LEU A 177 26.84 -0.35 1.34
C LEU A 177 26.88 0.92 2.19
N SER A 178 26.74 2.10 1.59
CA SER A 178 26.79 3.37 2.31
C SER A 178 25.51 3.68 3.09
N GLY A 179 24.40 3.01 2.80
CA GLY A 179 23.11 3.25 3.45
C GLY A 179 22.95 2.66 4.86
N THR A 180 23.91 1.88 5.36
CA THR A 180 23.81 1.25 6.70
C THR A 180 25.13 1.30 7.45
N PHE A 181 25.08 1.34 8.79
CA PHE A 181 26.27 1.34 9.64
C PHE A 181 27.22 0.17 9.34
N GLU A 182 26.67 -1.05 9.28
CA GLU A 182 27.46 -2.26 9.02
C GLU A 182 28.07 -2.26 7.61
N GLY A 183 27.36 -1.71 6.62
CA GLY A 183 27.87 -1.58 5.26
C GLY A 183 29.04 -0.59 5.16
N VAL A 184 28.99 0.53 5.90
CA VAL A 184 30.10 1.47 6.01
C VAL A 184 31.32 0.84 6.69
N LEU A 185 31.12 0.03 7.74
CA LEU A 185 32.21 -0.71 8.38
C LEU A 185 32.81 -1.77 7.44
N ALA A 186 31.97 -2.47 6.66
CA ALA A 186 32.45 -3.39 5.64
C ALA A 186 33.28 -2.67 4.58
N LEU A 187 32.85 -1.48 4.14
CA LEU A 187 33.55 -0.65 3.17
C LEU A 187 34.90 -0.17 3.71
N LYS A 188 34.95 0.26 4.98
CA LYS A 188 36.22 0.57 5.68
C LYS A 188 37.13 -0.64 5.74
N GLY A 189 36.60 -1.81 6.09
CA GLY A 189 37.36 -3.05 6.14
C GLY A 189 37.94 -3.46 4.78
N MET A 190 37.22 -3.25 3.68
CA MET A 190 37.71 -3.51 2.32
C MET A 190 38.79 -2.51 1.90
N MET A 191 38.65 -1.24 2.26
CA MET A 191 39.66 -0.20 2.02
C MET A 191 40.96 -0.51 2.78
N GLU A 192 40.89 -0.82 4.07
CA GLU A 192 42.05 -1.11 4.92
C GLU A 192 42.77 -2.41 4.54
N LYS A 193 42.03 -3.42 4.09
CA LYS A 193 42.58 -4.68 3.60
C LYS A 193 43.08 -4.60 2.15
N GLY A 194 43.00 -3.42 1.53
CA GLY A 194 43.62 -3.14 0.24
C GLY A 194 42.94 -3.85 -0.93
N GLY A 195 41.67 -3.56 -1.20
CA GLY A 195 41.09 -3.63 -2.55
C GLY A 195 41.08 -5.00 -3.26
N GLU A 196 41.43 -6.10 -2.62
CA GLU A 196 41.25 -7.42 -3.19
C GLU A 196 39.90 -7.99 -2.74
N PRO A 197 38.89 -8.10 -3.63
CA PRO A 197 37.92 -9.14 -3.46
C PRO A 197 38.70 -10.44 -3.56
N GLY A 198 38.98 -11.05 -2.41
CA GLY A 198 39.23 -12.47 -2.32
C GLY A 198 38.00 -13.21 -2.82
N LEU A 199 37.83 -13.29 -4.15
CA LEU A 199 37.21 -14.41 -4.86
C LEU A 199 38.13 -15.65 -4.70
N MET A 200 38.52 -15.93 -3.46
CA MET A 200 39.26 -17.11 -3.06
C MET A 200 38.88 -17.39 -1.61
N GLY A 201 37.93 -18.31 -1.42
CA GLY A 201 37.64 -18.91 -0.13
C GLY A 201 36.19 -18.89 0.32
N THR A 202 35.26 -19.45 -0.47
CA THR A 202 34.31 -20.39 0.17
C THR A 202 35.15 -21.52 0.77
N GLY A 203 35.65 -21.26 1.98
CA GLY A 203 36.68 -22.04 2.65
C GLY A 203 36.50 -22.03 4.16
N GLY A 204 35.26 -21.83 4.65
CA GLY A 204 34.85 -22.61 5.81
C GLY A 204 35.15 -24.08 5.47
N PRO A 205 35.65 -24.91 6.41
CA PRO A 205 36.11 -26.26 6.11
C PRO A 205 35.06 -26.99 5.27
N ARG A 206 35.39 -27.18 3.98
CA ARG A 206 34.49 -27.85 3.03
C ARG A 206 34.08 -29.17 3.67
N PRO A 207 32.77 -29.47 3.79
CA PRO A 207 32.34 -30.69 4.47
C PRO A 207 33.06 -31.88 3.84
N ALA A 208 33.47 -32.86 4.66
CA ALA A 208 34.27 -33.99 4.21
C ALA A 208 33.62 -34.71 3.00
N SER A 209 32.29 -34.72 2.92
CA SER A 209 31.51 -35.21 1.78
C SER A 209 31.84 -34.51 0.46
N ALA A 210 31.92 -33.17 0.45
CA ALA A 210 32.24 -32.41 -0.76
C ALA A 210 33.67 -32.66 -1.26
N ARG A 211 34.62 -33.00 -0.35
CA ARG A 211 35.98 -33.40 -0.72
C ARG A 211 36.04 -34.84 -1.24
N GLU A 212 35.21 -35.73 -0.69
CA GLU A 212 35.09 -37.11 -1.14
C GLU A 212 34.49 -37.20 -2.56
N ASP A 213 33.47 -36.39 -2.86
CA ASP A 213 32.84 -36.34 -4.17
C ASP A 213 33.78 -35.81 -5.26
N GLU A 214 34.63 -34.84 -4.91
CA GLU A 214 35.68 -34.31 -5.80
C GLU A 214 36.72 -35.39 -6.13
N LEU A 215 37.14 -36.20 -5.15
CA LEU A 215 38.05 -37.34 -5.38
C LEU A 215 37.40 -38.44 -6.22
N LYS A 216 36.12 -38.74 -5.99
CA LYS A 216 35.35 -39.70 -6.81
C LYS A 216 35.19 -39.22 -8.26
N ALA A 217 35.07 -37.91 -8.48
CA ALA A 217 35.06 -37.33 -9.82
C ALA A 217 36.42 -37.51 -10.52
N MET A 218 37.53 -37.31 -9.80
CA MET A 218 38.88 -37.56 -10.34
C MET A 218 39.11 -39.04 -10.69
N MET A 219 38.50 -39.97 -9.96
CA MET A 219 38.54 -41.41 -10.29
C MET A 219 37.75 -41.77 -11.57
N ARG A 220 36.78 -40.95 -11.97
CA ARG A 220 35.99 -41.14 -13.19
C ARG A 220 36.67 -40.58 -14.44
N ASP A 221 37.73 -39.79 -14.27
CA ASP A 221 38.51 -39.26 -15.40
C ASP A 221 39.19 -40.42 -16.17
N PRO A 222 39.03 -40.52 -17.51
CA PRO A 222 39.73 -41.50 -18.34
C PRO A 222 41.24 -41.52 -18.11
N ARG A 223 41.87 -40.41 -17.73
CA ARG A 223 43.31 -40.35 -17.43
C ARG A 223 43.69 -41.16 -16.19
N TYR A 224 42.75 -41.37 -15.26
CA TYR A 224 42.97 -42.16 -14.04
C TYR A 224 42.97 -43.67 -14.31
N TRP A 225 41.97 -44.17 -15.04
CA TRP A 225 41.79 -45.62 -15.25
C TRP A 225 42.28 -46.14 -16.60
N ARG A 226 42.30 -45.30 -17.64
CA ARG A 226 42.72 -45.68 -19.00
C ARG A 226 44.21 -45.44 -19.22
N ASP A 227 44.67 -44.22 -18.94
CA ASP A 227 46.06 -43.82 -19.19
C ASP A 227 46.94 -43.98 -17.93
N ARG A 228 46.33 -44.27 -16.77
CA ARG A 228 46.97 -44.49 -15.46
C ARG A 228 48.05 -43.47 -15.15
N ASP A 229 47.73 -42.19 -15.35
CA ASP A 229 48.65 -41.08 -15.11
C ASP A 229 49.16 -41.11 -13.66
N PRO A 230 50.48 -41.31 -13.43
CA PRO A 230 51.06 -41.39 -12.09
C PRO A 230 50.75 -40.16 -11.23
N ALA A 231 50.74 -38.97 -11.83
CA ALA A 231 50.50 -37.72 -11.10
C ALA A 231 49.04 -37.60 -10.61
N LEU A 232 48.10 -38.17 -11.36
CA LEU A 232 46.69 -38.18 -10.99
C LEU A 232 46.41 -39.24 -9.92
N ILE A 233 47.05 -40.41 -10.03
CA ILE A 233 46.96 -41.49 -9.04
C ILE A 233 47.51 -41.02 -7.69
N ASP A 234 48.67 -40.36 -7.66
CA ASP A 234 49.27 -39.83 -6.43
C ASP A 234 48.39 -38.77 -5.77
N LYS A 235 47.77 -37.89 -6.55
CA LYS A 235 46.84 -36.87 -6.04
C LYS A 235 45.60 -37.51 -5.40
N VAL A 236 45.02 -38.51 -6.04
CA VAL A 236 43.85 -39.24 -5.50
C VAL A 236 44.24 -40.00 -4.23
N ALA A 237 45.37 -40.71 -4.22
CA ALA A 237 45.85 -41.47 -3.07
C ALA A 237 46.16 -40.56 -1.86
N GLN A 238 46.83 -39.43 -2.07
CA GLN A 238 47.09 -38.44 -1.02
C GLN A 238 45.79 -37.78 -0.52
N GLY A 239 44.81 -37.55 -1.41
CA GLY A 239 43.49 -37.02 -1.05
C GLY A 239 42.73 -37.94 -0.10
N PHE A 240 42.64 -39.23 -0.41
CA PHE A 240 41.99 -40.21 0.47
C PHE A 240 42.74 -40.43 1.78
N LYS A 241 44.08 -40.44 1.77
CA LYS A 241 44.89 -40.56 3.00
C LYS A 241 44.66 -39.40 3.97
N ARG A 242 44.42 -38.19 3.45
CA ARG A 242 44.10 -37.00 4.26
C ARG A 242 42.66 -37.01 4.79
N LEU A 243 41.72 -37.62 4.07
CA LEU A 243 40.32 -37.75 4.52
C LEU A 243 40.11 -38.90 5.52
N TYR A 244 40.90 -39.98 5.43
CA TYR A 244 40.80 -41.16 6.30
C TYR A 244 42.15 -41.53 6.95
N PRO A 245 42.72 -40.71 7.85
CA PRO A 245 44.01 -40.98 8.48
C PRO A 245 44.02 -42.18 9.46
N GLY A 246 42.90 -42.89 9.66
CA GLY A 246 42.74 -43.94 10.68
C GLY A 246 42.22 -45.31 10.20
N GLN A 247 42.09 -45.57 8.89
CA GLN A 247 41.61 -46.88 8.38
C GLN A 247 42.68 -47.74 7.68
N SER A 248 43.97 -47.38 7.79
CA SER A 248 45.07 -48.22 7.33
C SER A 248 45.71 -49.01 8.47
N GLN A 249 44.93 -49.84 9.17
CA GLN A 249 45.41 -51.03 9.86
C GLN A 249 44.34 -52.11 9.72
N GLY A 250 44.64 -53.09 8.88
CA GLY A 250 43.92 -54.31 8.60
C GLY A 250 44.81 -55.17 7.73
#